data_AF-A0A8W8LG97-F1
#
_entry.id   AF-A0A8W8LG97-F1
#
_cell.length_a   1.000
_cell.length_b   1.000
_cell.length_c   1.000
_cell.angle_alpha   90.00
_cell.angle_beta   90.00
_cell.angle_gamma   90.00
#
_symmetry.space_group_name_H-M   'P 1'
#
loop_
_entity.id
_entity.type
_entity.pdbx_description
1 polymer ?
#
loop_
_entity_poly.entity_id
_entity_poly.type
_entity_poly.pdbx_seq_one_letter_code
_entity_poly.pdbx_strand_id
1 'polypeptide(L)'
;LKYEDFHSFMENLQSEVIELEFLEFSRGLATISEEDFARILLRYTMLDSSNIEECIKRVRSRTPSEKGVSFEEFRKFCQFLNTLDDFSIAMKMYTYADQAVSKEDFQRAVFVCTGSNLSPHLVDTVFNIFDADGDGHLSYMEFISIMKDRLHRGSRSHLMHTQDKWTAFKYCIKNEMRTYH
;
A
#
# COMPACT_ATOMS: atom_id res chain seq x y z
N LEU A 1 -30.06 11.99 -9.09
CA LEU A 1 -28.91 11.14 -9.43
C LEU A 1 -29.33 9.71 -9.13
N LYS A 2 -29.34 8.80 -10.12
CA LYS A 2 -29.60 7.37 -9.82
C LYS A 2 -28.33 6.76 -9.23
N TYR A 3 -28.48 5.64 -8.54
CA TYR A 3 -27.34 4.93 -7.95
C TYR A 3 -26.28 4.58 -9.01
N GLU A 4 -26.70 4.10 -10.18
CA GLU A 4 -25.82 3.76 -11.30
C GLU A 4 -25.02 4.96 -11.80
N ASP A 5 -25.66 6.13 -11.96
CA ASP A 5 -25.00 7.37 -12.39
C ASP A 5 -23.94 7.80 -11.37
N PHE A 6 -24.26 7.70 -10.07
CA PHE A 6 -23.33 8.05 -9.00
C PHE A 6 -22.15 7.08 -8.91
N HIS A 7 -22.42 5.78 -9.05
CA HIS A 7 -21.39 4.75 -9.03
C HIS A 7 -20.39 4.94 -10.18
N SER A 8 -20.90 5.14 -11.40
CA SER A 8 -20.04 5.42 -12.57
C SER A 8 -19.23 6.71 -12.40
N PHE A 9 -19.83 7.77 -11.85
CA PHE A 9 -19.10 9.01 -11.54
C PHE A 9 -17.95 8.76 -10.56
N MET A 10 -18.19 8.01 -9.48
CA MET A 10 -17.16 7.67 -8.50
C MET A 10 -16.04 6.82 -9.11
N GLU A 11 -16.36 5.84 -9.95
CA GLU A 11 -15.35 5.04 -10.66
C GLU A 11 -14.51 5.87 -11.63
N ASN A 12 -15.13 6.79 -12.37
CA ASN A 12 -14.43 7.68 -13.29
C ASN A 12 -13.48 8.62 -12.53
N LEU A 13 -13.96 9.23 -11.44
CA LEU A 13 -13.13 10.11 -10.60
C LEU A 13 -11.95 9.35 -9.98
N GLN A 14 -12.19 8.14 -9.46
CA GLN A 14 -11.10 7.31 -8.93
C GLN A 14 -10.08 6.96 -10.03
N SER A 15 -10.55 6.64 -11.23
CA SER A 15 -9.68 6.32 -12.37
C SER A 15 -8.81 7.52 -12.76
N GLU A 16 -9.39 8.73 -12.82
CA GLU A 16 -8.64 9.97 -13.09
C GLU A 16 -7.59 10.27 -12.01
N VAL A 17 -7.94 10.12 -10.73
CA VAL A 17 -6.98 10.34 -9.62
C VAL A 17 -5.82 9.34 -9.71
N ILE A 18 -6.10 8.07 -9.99
CA ILE A 18 -5.08 7.02 -10.16
C ILE A 18 -4.19 7.32 -11.38
N GLU A 19 -4.78 7.83 -12.47
CA GLU A 19 -4.04 8.21 -13.67
C GLU A 19 -3.11 9.40 -13.42
N LEU A 20 -3.57 10.42 -12.71
CA LEU A 20 -2.73 11.56 -12.32
C LEU A 20 -1.54 11.13 -11.45
N GLU A 21 -1.77 10.25 -10.46
CA GLU A 21 -0.68 9.67 -9.67
C GLU A 21 0.31 8.90 -10.56
N PHE A 22 -0.18 8.07 -11.48
CA PHE A 22 0.69 7.34 -12.40
C PHE A 22 1.53 8.27 -13.30
N LEU A 23 0.92 9.34 -13.81
CA LEU A 23 1.57 10.32 -14.68
C LEU A 23 2.65 11.14 -13.94
N GLU A 24 2.42 11.48 -12.67
CA GLU A 24 3.41 12.16 -11.81
C GLU A 24 4.71 11.36 -11.73
N PHE A 25 4.62 10.03 -11.60
CA PHE A 25 5.77 9.15 -11.43
C PHE A 25 6.36 8.63 -12.73
N SER A 26 5.54 8.41 -13.77
CA SER A 26 6.03 7.93 -15.07
C SER A 26 6.82 9.00 -15.83
N ARG A 27 6.65 10.28 -15.49
CA ARG A 27 7.39 11.41 -16.08
C ARG A 27 7.32 11.42 -17.62
N GLY A 28 6.17 11.03 -18.17
CA GLY A 28 5.92 10.95 -19.61
C GLY A 28 6.30 9.62 -20.27
N LEU A 29 6.78 8.63 -19.50
CA LEU A 29 7.01 7.27 -19.98
C LEU A 29 5.71 6.43 -19.94
N ALA A 30 5.71 5.31 -20.67
CA ALA A 30 4.57 4.39 -20.70
C ALA A 30 4.45 3.53 -19.42
N THR A 31 5.52 3.47 -18.62
CA THR A 31 5.64 2.64 -17.41
C THR A 31 6.29 3.44 -16.29
N ILE A 32 5.96 3.12 -15.05
CA ILE A 32 6.73 3.55 -13.87
C ILE A 32 7.76 2.48 -13.52
N SER A 33 8.90 2.87 -12.94
CA SER A 33 9.85 1.88 -12.43
C SER A 33 9.24 1.12 -11.23
N GLU A 34 9.76 -0.07 -10.94
CA GLU A 34 9.36 -0.87 -9.78
C GLU A 34 9.72 -0.14 -8.47
N GLU A 35 10.79 0.66 -8.48
CA GLU A 35 11.12 1.57 -7.39
C GLU A 35 10.08 2.67 -7.22
N ASP A 36 9.64 3.33 -8.28
CA ASP A 36 8.60 4.37 -8.23
C ASP A 36 7.26 3.77 -7.77
N PHE A 37 6.92 2.57 -8.25
CA PHE A 37 5.77 1.82 -7.78
C PHE A 37 5.84 1.54 -6.27
N ALA A 38 7.00 1.11 -5.76
CA ALA A 38 7.22 0.93 -4.33
C ALA A 38 7.10 2.25 -3.56
N ARG A 39 7.61 3.37 -4.09
CA ARG A 39 7.47 4.70 -3.46
C ARG A 39 6.01 5.13 -3.36
N ILE A 40 5.21 4.91 -4.41
CA ILE A 40 3.77 5.17 -4.38
C ILE A 40 3.09 4.31 -3.31
N LEU A 41 3.45 3.03 -3.24
CA LEU A 41 2.91 2.09 -2.25
C LEU A 41 3.19 2.57 -0.82
N LEU A 42 4.44 2.96 -0.56
CA LEU A 42 4.95 3.28 0.77
C LEU A 42 4.56 4.70 1.24
N ARG A 43 4.21 5.60 0.32
CA ARG A 43 3.81 7.00 0.61
C ARG A 43 2.71 7.12 1.67
N TYR A 44 1.84 6.13 1.76
CA TYR A 44 0.70 6.12 2.70
C TYR A 44 0.90 5.18 3.89
N THR A 45 2.12 4.68 4.11
CA THR A 45 2.46 3.84 5.26
C THR A 45 2.96 4.69 6.43
N MET A 46 2.88 4.16 7.66
CA MET A 46 3.48 4.77 8.85
C MET A 46 4.96 4.40 9.03
N LEU A 47 5.61 3.88 7.97
CA LEU A 47 7.04 3.58 8.00
C LEU A 47 7.83 4.89 8.10
N ASP A 48 8.88 4.88 8.92
CA ASP A 48 9.81 6.00 8.98
C ASP A 48 10.69 6.05 7.71
N SER A 49 11.36 7.18 7.51
CA SER A 49 12.17 7.40 6.31
C SER A 49 13.27 6.34 6.13
N SER A 50 13.83 5.81 7.23
CA SER A 50 14.84 4.75 7.21
C SER A 50 14.28 3.44 6.70
N ASN A 51 13.12 3.00 7.20
CA ASN A 51 12.49 1.74 6.79
C ASN A 51 12.00 1.83 5.34
N ILE A 52 11.52 3.01 4.92
CA ILE A 52 11.18 3.26 3.52
C ILE A 52 12.44 3.12 2.64
N GLU A 53 13.56 3.74 3.02
CA GLU A 53 14.80 3.68 2.24
C GLU A 53 15.37 2.25 2.17
N GLU A 54 15.32 1.50 3.27
CA GLU A 54 15.71 0.09 3.30
C GLU A 54 14.82 -0.76 2.39
N CYS A 55 13.50 -0.55 2.43
CA CYS A 55 12.56 -1.23 1.56
C CYS A 55 12.84 -0.92 0.08
N ILE A 56 13.07 0.35 -0.27
CA ILE A 56 13.41 0.75 -1.64
C ILE A 56 14.74 0.13 -2.09
N LYS A 57 15.76 0.12 -1.23
CA LYS A 57 17.06 -0.50 -1.52
C LYS A 57 16.91 -2.00 -1.80
N ARG A 58 16.05 -2.68 -1.03
CA ARG A 58 15.72 -4.10 -1.24
C ARG A 58 14.99 -4.35 -2.56
N VAL A 59 14.01 -3.52 -2.90
CA VAL A 59 13.29 -3.62 -4.18
C VAL A 59 14.26 -3.47 -5.35
N ARG A 60 15.17 -2.49 -5.25
CA ARG A 60 16.21 -2.26 -6.26
C ARG A 60 17.17 -3.45 -6.39
N SER A 61 17.57 -4.10 -5.30
CA SER A 61 18.47 -5.26 -5.36
C SER A 61 17.79 -6.53 -5.86
N ARG A 62 16.49 -6.73 -5.55
CA ARG A 62 15.70 -7.89 -5.98
C ARG A 62 15.11 -7.76 -7.39
N THR A 63 15.17 -6.57 -7.99
CA THR A 63 14.60 -6.29 -9.31
C THR A 63 15.67 -5.78 -10.28
N PRO A 64 16.53 -6.67 -10.81
CA PRO A 64 17.61 -6.27 -11.72
C PRO A 64 17.13 -5.95 -13.15
N SER A 65 15.87 -6.28 -13.47
CA SER A 65 15.26 -6.04 -14.78
C SER A 65 14.30 -4.86 -14.70
N GLU A 66 14.54 -3.82 -15.50
CA GLU A 66 13.67 -2.64 -15.62
C GLU A 66 12.52 -2.93 -16.61
N LYS A 67 11.60 -3.81 -16.22
CA LYS A 67 10.43 -4.09 -17.06
C LYS A 67 9.41 -2.94 -16.94
N GLY A 68 9.31 -2.38 -15.74
CA GLY A 68 8.39 -1.32 -15.41
C GLY A 68 6.95 -1.80 -15.26
N VAL A 69 6.18 -1.05 -14.48
CA VAL A 69 4.76 -1.30 -14.23
C VAL A 69 3.95 -0.39 -15.14
N SER A 70 3.07 -0.99 -15.95
CA SER A 70 2.16 -0.25 -16.83
C SER A 70 0.99 0.39 -16.07
N PHE A 71 0.31 1.34 -16.70
CA PHE A 71 -0.88 1.95 -16.10
C PHE A 71 -1.99 0.92 -15.82
N GLU A 72 -2.18 -0.07 -16.71
CA GLU A 72 -3.20 -1.11 -16.50
C GLU A 72 -2.87 -1.99 -15.29
N GLU A 73 -1.61 -2.39 -15.13
CA GLU A 73 -1.15 -3.14 -13.95
C GLU A 73 -1.32 -2.31 -12.67
N PHE A 74 -0.92 -1.04 -12.72
CA PHE A 74 -1.08 -0.12 -11.60
C PHE A 74 -2.56 0.06 -11.20
N ARG A 75 -3.44 0.23 -12.18
CA ARG A 75 -4.90 0.38 -11.97
C ARG A 75 -5.51 -0.88 -11.35
N LYS A 76 -5.20 -2.07 -11.89
CA LYS A 76 -5.66 -3.36 -11.32
C LYS A 76 -5.20 -3.54 -9.89
N PHE A 77 -3.95 -3.17 -9.59
CA PHE A 77 -3.45 -3.21 -8.24
C PHE A 77 -4.18 -2.23 -7.32
N CYS A 78 -4.43 -1.00 -7.76
CA CYS A 78 -5.21 -0.03 -7.00
C CYS A 78 -6.65 -0.50 -6.75
N GLN A 79 -7.26 -1.21 -7.70
CA GLN A 79 -8.56 -1.84 -7.51
C GLN A 79 -8.51 -2.94 -6.44
N PHE A 80 -7.46 -3.77 -6.45
CA PHE A 80 -7.22 -4.74 -5.38
C PHE A 80 -7.14 -4.09 -3.99
N LEU A 81 -6.54 -2.90 -3.87
CA LEU A 81 -6.48 -2.21 -2.58
C LEU A 81 -7.86 -1.84 -2.03
N ASN A 82 -8.84 -1.62 -2.90
CA ASN A 82 -10.19 -1.30 -2.44
C ASN A 82 -10.87 -2.52 -1.77
N THR A 83 -10.27 -3.71 -1.89
CA THR A 83 -10.75 -4.98 -1.34
C THR A 83 -9.89 -5.51 -0.17
N LEU A 84 -9.03 -4.68 0.42
CA LEU A 84 -8.09 -5.16 1.45
C LEU A 84 -8.78 -5.65 2.73
N ASP A 85 -9.97 -5.18 3.06
CA ASP A 85 -10.71 -5.69 4.22
C ASP A 85 -11.04 -7.18 4.05
N ASP A 86 -11.57 -7.56 2.88
CA ASP A 86 -11.86 -8.96 2.53
C ASP A 86 -10.57 -9.78 2.43
N PHE A 87 -9.54 -9.22 1.78
CA PHE A 87 -8.25 -9.88 1.65
C PHE A 87 -7.57 -10.10 3.02
N SER A 88 -7.72 -9.17 3.96
CA SER A 88 -7.16 -9.30 5.31
C SER A 88 -7.77 -10.48 6.08
N ILE A 89 -9.04 -10.81 5.83
CA ILE A 89 -9.71 -11.98 6.41
C ILE A 89 -9.07 -13.25 5.87
N ALA A 90 -8.82 -13.32 4.54
CA ALA A 90 -8.13 -14.45 3.93
C ALA A 90 -6.71 -14.64 4.51
N MET A 91 -5.92 -13.56 4.62
CA MET A 91 -4.57 -13.62 5.20
C MET A 91 -4.58 -14.11 6.65
N LYS A 92 -5.55 -13.68 7.47
CA LYS A 92 -5.72 -14.18 8.84
C LYS A 92 -6.01 -15.68 8.86
N MET A 93 -6.87 -16.18 7.97
CA MET A 93 -7.16 -17.62 7.87
C MET A 93 -5.90 -18.44 7.61
N TYR A 94 -5.05 -18.04 6.67
CA TYR A 94 -3.77 -18.74 6.41
C TYR A 94 -2.87 -18.71 7.64
N THR A 95 -2.75 -17.55 8.30
CA THR A 95 -1.94 -17.41 9.53
C THR A 95 -2.46 -18.29 10.66
N TYR A 96 -3.78 -18.42 10.85
CA TYR A 96 -4.37 -19.32 11.86
C TYR A 96 -4.11 -20.80 11.57
N ALA A 97 -3.92 -21.17 10.31
CA ALA A 97 -3.57 -22.52 9.89
C ALA A 97 -2.05 -22.79 9.98
N ASP A 98 -1.27 -21.85 10.51
CA ASP A 98 0.21 -21.89 10.52
C ASP A 98 0.80 -22.01 9.11
N GLN A 99 0.13 -21.39 8.13
CA GLN A 99 0.53 -21.34 6.73
C GLN A 99 0.92 -19.91 6.34
N ALA A 100 2.09 -19.76 5.73
CA ALA A 100 2.49 -18.53 5.07
C ALA A 100 1.89 -18.47 3.65
N VAL A 101 1.59 -17.28 3.15
CA VAL A 101 0.89 -17.10 1.87
C VAL A 101 1.89 -17.09 0.73
N SER A 102 1.84 -18.09 -0.16
CA SER A 102 2.68 -18.11 -1.35
C SER A 102 2.21 -17.11 -2.42
N LYS A 103 2.99 -16.93 -3.48
CA LYS A 103 2.58 -16.10 -4.64
C LYS A 103 1.32 -16.63 -5.32
N GLU A 104 1.17 -17.95 -5.39
CA GLU A 104 -0.02 -18.61 -5.94
C GLU A 104 -1.24 -18.37 -5.06
N ASP A 105 -1.07 -18.46 -3.74
CA ASP A 105 -2.14 -18.20 -2.77
C ASP A 105 -2.60 -16.73 -2.85
N PHE A 106 -1.63 -15.82 -2.92
CA PHE A 106 -1.87 -14.39 -3.12
C PHE A 106 -2.65 -14.13 -4.41
N GLN A 107 -2.22 -14.70 -5.54
CA GLN A 107 -2.95 -14.55 -6.81
C GLN A 107 -4.39 -15.07 -6.73
N ARG A 108 -4.60 -16.24 -6.12
CA ARG A 108 -5.95 -16.80 -5.93
C ARG A 108 -6.81 -15.89 -5.09
N ALA A 109 -6.29 -15.35 -3.99
CA ALA A 109 -7.02 -14.44 -3.13
C ALA A 109 -7.33 -13.10 -3.84
N VAL A 110 -6.40 -12.54 -4.61
CA VAL A 110 -6.67 -11.33 -5.42
C VAL A 110 -7.78 -11.59 -6.45
N PHE A 111 -7.78 -12.74 -7.12
CA PHE A 111 -8.82 -13.11 -8.07
C PHE A 111 -10.20 -13.22 -7.40
N VAL A 112 -10.26 -13.84 -6.22
CA VAL A 112 -11.51 -13.95 -5.44
C VAL A 112 -12.03 -12.58 -5.03
N CYS A 113 -11.17 -11.65 -4.63
CA CYS A 113 -11.57 -10.32 -4.19
C CYS A 113 -11.94 -9.38 -5.34
N THR A 114 -11.26 -9.46 -6.49
CA THR A 114 -11.39 -8.46 -7.57
C THR A 114 -12.05 -8.98 -8.85
N GLY A 115 -12.18 -10.30 -8.99
CA GLY A 115 -12.59 -10.94 -10.25
C GLY A 115 -11.53 -10.86 -11.36
N SER A 116 -10.31 -10.39 -11.05
CA SER A 116 -9.24 -10.17 -12.03
C SER A 116 -7.89 -10.66 -11.51
N ASN A 117 -6.98 -11.00 -12.43
CA ASN A 117 -5.62 -11.43 -12.09
C ASN A 117 -4.63 -10.28 -12.26
N LEU A 118 -3.66 -10.21 -11.35
CA LEU A 118 -2.46 -9.40 -11.52
C LEU A 118 -1.46 -10.14 -12.41
N SER A 119 -0.62 -9.39 -13.12
CA SER A 119 0.44 -10.00 -13.92
C SER A 119 1.47 -10.70 -12.99
N PRO A 120 2.12 -11.79 -13.44
CA PRO A 120 3.17 -12.44 -12.64
C PRO A 120 4.28 -11.46 -12.23
N HIS A 121 4.67 -10.57 -13.14
CA HIS A 121 5.65 -9.52 -12.86
C HIS A 121 5.21 -8.60 -11.72
N LEU A 122 3.96 -8.14 -11.73
CA LEU A 122 3.44 -7.28 -10.67
C LEU A 122 3.36 -8.02 -9.32
N VAL A 123 3.03 -9.31 -9.33
CA VAL A 123 3.05 -10.14 -8.11
C VAL A 123 4.47 -10.28 -7.57
N ASP A 124 5.45 -10.52 -8.42
CA ASP A 124 6.86 -10.56 -8.02
C ASP A 124 7.32 -9.23 -7.43
N THR A 125 6.97 -8.11 -8.08
CA THR A 125 7.28 -6.76 -7.60
C THR A 125 6.64 -6.49 -6.24
N VAL A 126 5.37 -6.88 -6.05
CA VAL A 126 4.69 -6.81 -4.75
C VAL A 126 5.47 -7.62 -3.71
N PHE A 127 5.76 -8.90 -3.97
CA PHE A 127 6.51 -9.70 -2.99
C PHE A 127 7.88 -9.09 -2.67
N ASN A 128 8.61 -8.55 -3.66
CA ASN A 128 9.88 -7.86 -3.41
C ASN A 128 9.74 -6.66 -2.46
N ILE A 129 8.58 -5.99 -2.46
CA ILE A 129 8.28 -4.86 -1.57
C ILE A 129 7.88 -5.33 -0.17
N PHE A 130 7.10 -6.40 -0.06
CA PHE A 130 6.49 -6.80 1.20
C PHE A 130 7.26 -7.85 1.99
N ASP A 131 7.83 -8.84 1.31
CA ASP A 131 8.57 -9.97 1.89
C ASP A 131 9.82 -9.45 2.59
N ALA A 132 9.74 -9.35 3.92
CA ALA A 132 10.70 -8.67 4.74
C ALA A 132 12.00 -9.47 4.85
N ASP A 133 11.83 -10.74 5.19
CA ASP A 133 12.89 -11.69 5.49
C ASP A 133 13.43 -12.43 4.25
N GLY A 134 12.71 -12.36 3.12
CA GLY A 134 13.10 -12.98 1.86
C GLY A 134 12.77 -14.47 1.78
N ASP A 135 11.80 -14.96 2.56
CA ASP A 135 11.40 -16.37 2.56
C ASP A 135 10.51 -16.76 1.35
N GLY A 136 10.12 -15.78 0.53
CA GLY A 136 9.29 -15.96 -0.65
C GLY A 136 7.79 -16.07 -0.36
N HIS A 137 7.38 -15.85 0.88
CA HIS A 137 5.99 -15.87 1.34
C HIS A 137 5.59 -14.51 1.90
N LEU A 138 4.31 -14.34 2.17
CA LEU A 138 3.77 -13.19 2.88
C LEU A 138 3.14 -13.63 4.18
N SER A 139 3.73 -13.20 5.29
CA SER A 139 3.10 -13.25 6.59
C SER A 139 2.04 -12.16 6.73
N TYR A 140 1.09 -12.38 7.64
CA TYR A 140 0.09 -11.36 7.96
C TYR A 140 0.72 -10.06 8.48
N MET A 141 1.84 -10.14 9.21
CA MET A 141 2.53 -8.97 9.76
C MET A 141 3.17 -8.10 8.66
N GLU A 142 3.84 -8.72 7.68
CA GLU A 142 4.42 -8.02 6.53
C GLU A 142 3.35 -7.31 5.71
N PHE A 143 2.24 -8.01 5.47
CA PHE A 143 1.13 -7.47 4.71
C PHE A 143 0.49 -6.26 5.41
N ILE A 144 0.09 -6.38 6.68
CA ILE A 144 -0.58 -5.28 7.40
C ILE A 144 0.35 -4.09 7.66
N SER A 145 1.66 -4.32 7.81
CA SER A 145 2.63 -3.26 8.05
C SER A 145 2.67 -2.23 6.92
N ILE A 146 2.32 -2.65 5.71
CA ILE A 146 2.36 -1.79 4.51
C ILE A 146 0.92 -1.46 4.04
N MET A 147 -0.07 -2.34 4.20
CA MET A 147 -1.41 -2.12 3.63
C MET A 147 -2.43 -1.42 4.53
N LYS A 148 -2.27 -1.41 5.86
CA LYS A 148 -3.32 -0.95 6.79
C LYS A 148 -3.71 0.52 6.60
N ASP A 149 -2.76 1.37 6.24
CA ASP A 149 -2.97 2.81 6.10
C ASP A 149 -3.20 3.26 4.65
N ARG A 150 -2.81 2.41 3.68
CA ARG A 150 -3.03 2.66 2.25
C ARG A 150 -4.50 2.60 1.85
N LEU A 151 -5.28 1.68 2.44
CA LEU A 151 -6.75 1.61 2.26
C LEU A 151 -7.42 2.97 2.51
N HIS A 152 -6.85 3.76 3.42
CA HIS A 152 -7.40 5.04 3.82
C HIS A 152 -6.82 6.23 3.04
N ARG A 153 -5.82 6.04 2.15
CA ARG A 153 -5.10 7.11 1.42
C ARG A 153 -4.71 8.31 2.32
N GLY A 154 -4.36 8.04 3.59
CA GLY A 154 -4.04 9.09 4.57
C GLY A 154 -5.22 9.87 5.19
N SER A 155 -6.48 9.49 4.91
CA SER A 155 -7.65 10.12 5.57
C SER A 155 -7.67 9.93 7.10
N ARG A 156 -7.00 8.90 7.63
CA ARG A 156 -6.77 8.70 9.08
C ARG A 156 -5.47 9.30 9.61
N SER A 157 -4.43 9.44 8.80
CA SER A 157 -3.16 10.01 9.25
C SER A 157 -3.29 11.50 9.59
N HIS A 158 -4.20 12.22 8.91
CA HIS A 158 -4.51 13.61 9.25
C HIS A 158 -5.23 13.78 10.61
N LEU A 159 -6.05 12.79 10.99
CA LEU A 159 -6.77 12.76 12.27
C LEU A 159 -5.87 12.33 13.43
N MET A 160 -4.95 11.36 13.22
CA MET A 160 -4.02 10.95 14.27
C MET A 160 -2.89 11.97 14.52
N HIS A 161 -2.34 12.61 13.49
CA HIS A 161 -1.25 13.58 13.68
C HIS A 161 -1.66 14.88 14.36
N THR A 162 -2.93 15.28 14.25
CA THR A 162 -3.42 16.53 14.86
C THR A 162 -3.76 16.36 16.33
N GLN A 163 -4.21 15.16 16.73
CA GLN A 163 -4.59 14.89 18.12
C GLN A 163 -3.36 14.74 19.02
N ASP A 164 -2.30 14.08 18.55
CA ASP A 164 -1.07 13.84 19.34
C ASP A 164 -0.16 15.05 19.50
N LYS A 165 -0.08 15.93 18.50
CA LYS A 165 0.76 17.13 18.61
C LYS A 165 0.20 18.15 19.61
N TRP A 166 -1.12 18.32 19.66
CA TRP A 166 -1.77 19.24 20.59
C TRP A 166 -1.75 18.73 22.04
N THR A 167 -1.94 17.43 22.25
CA THR A 167 -1.80 16.80 23.57
C THR A 167 -0.35 16.79 24.04
N ALA A 168 0.62 16.48 23.18
CA ALA A 168 2.05 16.55 23.50
C ALA A 168 2.49 17.99 23.82
N PHE A 169 2.03 18.98 23.04
CA PHE A 169 2.29 20.40 23.30
C PHE A 169 1.71 20.85 24.66
N LYS A 170 0.44 20.52 24.94
CA LYS A 170 -0.18 20.80 26.24
C LYS A 170 0.54 20.12 27.39
N TYR A 171 0.97 18.87 27.20
CA TYR A 171 1.72 18.13 28.21
C TYR A 171 3.06 18.80 28.49
N CYS A 172 3.80 19.20 27.45
CA CYS A 172 5.09 19.87 27.57
C CYS A 172 4.97 21.22 28.29
N ILE A 173 4.05 22.09 27.87
CA ILE A 173 3.78 23.39 28.52
C ILE A 173 3.35 23.19 29.98
N LYS A 174 2.47 22.21 30.26
CA LYS A 174 2.00 21.92 31.61
C LYS A 174 3.12 21.44 32.52
N ASN A 175 4.07 20.66 31.99
CA ASN A 175 5.22 20.20 32.75
C ASN A 175 6.20 21.34 33.00
N GLU A 176 6.44 22.18 31.99
CA GLU A 176 7.32 23.34 32.11
C GLU A 176 6.78 24.33 33.15
N MET A 177 5.47 24.63 33.15
CA MET A 177 4.84 25.49 34.16
C MET A 177 4.84 24.91 35.57
N ARG A 178 4.95 23.58 35.74
CA ARG A 178 5.09 22.93 37.05
C ARG A 178 6.51 23.05 37.62
N THR A 179 7.51 23.26 36.78
CA THR A 179 8.91 23.46 37.19
C THR A 179 9.21 24.87 37.70
N TYR A 180 8.28 25.83 37.52
CA TYR A 180 8.43 27.23 37.95
C TYR A 180 7.60 27.60 39.18
N HIS A 181 7.09 26.62 39.92
CA HIS A 181 6.52 26.75 41.26
C HIS A 181 7.22 25.79 42.22
#